data_AF-A0A7Y2SLP2-F1
#
_entry.id   AF-A0A7Y2SLP2-F1
#
_cell.length_a   1.000
_cell.length_b   1.000
_cell.length_c   1.000
_cell.angle_alpha   90.00
_cell.angle_beta   90.00
_cell.angle_gamma   90.00
#
_symmetry.space_group_name_H-M   'P 1'
#
loop_
_entity.id
_entity.type
_entity.pdbx_description
1 polymer ?
#
loop_
_entity_poly.entity_id
_entity_poly.type
_entity_poly.pdbx_seq_one_letter_code
_entity_poly.pdbx_strand_id
1 'polypeptide(L)'
;MHTPRIAYCSPINPAPSGISDYSEELLPYLGQYAEITLFVEDGLRPTNPDLAAHLEVLPLRRLPRELRRRRYDGIVYHMGNSPAHAGIWRAAQRMPGVIVMHELVLHHFMLWYAANVQRDVQLYVRAMAERYGEPGAHMAQLMIRSRFTDAAFDFPCCEPALAAARGIITHSRYVADRAAAIRPDLPSAVVPMGVPLPAPVGRDAARARLGLPEGADILSSFGHINAWKRVEPALRALRQLREDGRDARYILVGSVSPNYDLPGLIGRMGLAEHVTITGYVPREQFEDYVAAADICVNLRHPTAGETSASLLRLLGAGRPTLVSAIGSFAELPAGVAAQVDTDAAEGDLILAYCRLLLGRPDLAAALGARARAFVAAEHSLDAAALGYARFLARLYGWPALRRLRERPLWEPGVSGQDSGVGARPPNPQPPTPNPQPPTPDSWPLVAATGRAITEIGLGEGDDGLMRAAAARIAEII
;
A
#
# COMPACT_ATOMS: atom_id res chain seq x y z
N MET A 1 -11.35 -9.67 -35.71
CA MET A 1 -10.92 -8.45 -34.99
C MET A 1 -9.65 -8.80 -34.23
N HIS A 2 -8.66 -7.92 -34.18
CA HIS A 2 -7.40 -8.16 -33.48
C HIS A 2 -7.61 -8.07 -31.96
N THR A 3 -7.31 -9.14 -31.24
CA THR A 3 -7.34 -9.16 -29.76
C THR A 3 -5.98 -8.68 -29.24
N PRO A 4 -5.92 -7.60 -28.43
CA PRO A 4 -4.65 -7.11 -27.88
C PRO A 4 -3.94 -8.19 -27.06
N ARG A 5 -2.62 -8.28 -27.20
CA ARG A 5 -1.77 -9.20 -26.43
C ARG A 5 -0.81 -8.45 -25.51
N ILE A 6 -0.82 -8.79 -24.23
CA ILE A 6 0.09 -8.20 -23.23
C ILE A 6 1.13 -9.23 -22.79
N ALA A 7 2.40 -8.84 -22.86
CA ALA A 7 3.48 -9.53 -22.14
C ALA A 7 3.57 -8.91 -20.74
N TYR A 8 3.03 -9.61 -19.74
CA TYR A 8 2.95 -9.13 -18.36
C TYR A 8 4.11 -9.71 -17.55
N CYS A 9 5.04 -8.88 -17.10
CA CYS A 9 6.24 -9.27 -16.37
C CYS A 9 6.12 -8.84 -14.91
N SER A 10 5.92 -9.78 -13.99
CA SER A 10 5.67 -9.47 -12.58
C SER A 10 6.12 -10.59 -11.65
N PRO A 11 6.49 -10.32 -10.38
CA PRO A 11 6.46 -11.37 -9.38
C PRO A 11 5.01 -11.85 -9.18
N ILE A 12 4.88 -13.12 -8.76
CA ILE A 12 3.64 -13.79 -8.38
C ILE A 12 3.94 -14.73 -7.22
N ASN A 13 2.92 -15.28 -6.56
CA ASN A 13 3.12 -16.18 -5.44
C ASN A 13 3.83 -17.47 -5.90
N PRO A 14 4.84 -17.94 -5.14
CA PRO A 14 5.14 -17.61 -3.74
C PRO A 14 6.25 -16.57 -3.52
N ALA A 15 6.57 -15.71 -4.51
CA ALA A 15 7.60 -14.68 -4.30
C ALA A 15 7.17 -13.71 -3.18
N PRO A 16 8.03 -13.42 -2.18
CA PRO A 16 7.69 -12.63 -1.00
C PRO A 16 7.65 -11.13 -1.31
N SER A 17 6.62 -10.70 -2.05
CA SER A 17 6.38 -9.32 -2.45
C SER A 17 4.88 -9.04 -2.44
N GLY A 18 4.46 -7.89 -1.92
CA GLY A 18 3.05 -7.48 -2.01
C GLY A 18 2.57 -7.29 -3.46
N ILE A 19 3.49 -7.11 -4.39
CA ILE A 19 3.21 -7.03 -5.83
C ILE A 19 2.80 -8.39 -6.40
N SER A 20 3.23 -9.50 -5.77
CA SER A 20 2.78 -10.85 -6.11
C SER A 20 1.27 -10.97 -5.92
N ASP A 21 0.78 -10.62 -4.73
CA ASP A 21 -0.66 -10.61 -4.40
C ASP A 21 -1.43 -9.68 -5.34
N TYR A 22 -0.96 -8.45 -5.51
CA TYR A 22 -1.63 -7.48 -6.39
C TYR A 22 -1.71 -7.97 -7.85
N SER A 23 -0.65 -8.62 -8.35
CA SER A 23 -0.65 -9.15 -9.71
C SER A 23 -1.69 -10.26 -9.88
N GLU A 24 -1.78 -11.18 -8.93
CA GLU A 24 -2.78 -12.24 -8.97
C GLU A 24 -4.21 -11.73 -8.78
N GLU A 25 -4.40 -10.59 -8.11
CA GLU A 25 -5.69 -9.92 -7.97
C GLU A 25 -6.06 -9.14 -9.25
N LEU A 26 -5.10 -8.49 -9.93
CA LEU A 26 -5.33 -7.67 -11.13
C LEU A 26 -5.49 -8.48 -12.42
N LEU A 27 -4.66 -9.52 -12.61
CA LEU A 27 -4.61 -10.32 -13.83
C LEU A 27 -5.97 -10.83 -14.34
N PRO A 28 -6.91 -11.32 -13.50
CA PRO A 28 -8.17 -11.85 -14.02
C PRO A 28 -9.07 -10.75 -14.59
N TYR A 29 -8.99 -9.54 -14.05
CA TYR A 29 -9.72 -8.36 -14.53
C TYR A 29 -9.06 -7.77 -15.77
N LEU A 30 -7.72 -7.69 -15.80
CA LEU A 30 -6.99 -7.24 -16.98
C LEU A 30 -7.21 -8.19 -18.17
N GLY A 31 -7.33 -9.49 -17.89
CA GLY A 31 -7.68 -10.53 -18.86
C GLY A 31 -9.05 -10.32 -19.53
N GLN A 32 -9.89 -9.43 -19.01
CA GLN A 32 -11.14 -9.06 -19.69
C GLN A 32 -10.93 -8.14 -20.90
N TYR A 33 -9.75 -7.53 -21.05
CA TYR A 33 -9.47 -6.56 -22.12
C TYR A 33 -8.39 -7.03 -23.09
N ALA A 34 -7.60 -8.04 -22.72
CA ALA A 34 -6.49 -8.55 -23.53
C ALA A 34 -6.23 -10.05 -23.30
N GLU A 35 -5.54 -10.69 -24.25
CA GLU A 35 -4.84 -11.95 -24.01
C GLU A 35 -3.53 -11.66 -23.27
N ILE A 36 -3.24 -12.40 -22.20
CA ILE A 36 -2.07 -12.17 -21.35
C ILE A 36 -1.15 -13.39 -21.41
N THR A 37 0.13 -13.15 -21.74
CA THR A 37 1.21 -14.09 -21.43
C THR A 37 1.95 -13.56 -20.20
N LEU A 38 1.98 -14.35 -19.14
CA LEU A 38 2.66 -13.99 -17.90
C LEU A 38 4.13 -14.44 -17.97
N PHE A 39 5.05 -13.52 -17.72
CA PHE A 39 6.48 -13.77 -17.61
C PHE A 39 6.94 -13.59 -16.17
N VAL A 40 7.53 -14.65 -15.61
CA VAL A 40 7.96 -14.70 -14.19
C VAL A 40 9.46 -14.96 -14.07
N GLU A 41 10.02 -14.73 -12.88
CA GLU A 41 11.43 -15.02 -12.60
C GLU A 41 11.82 -16.46 -12.97
N ASP A 42 13.03 -16.60 -13.50
CA ASP A 42 13.52 -17.88 -13.98
C ASP A 42 13.61 -18.89 -12.82
N GLY A 43 12.81 -19.95 -12.91
CA GLY A 43 12.79 -21.00 -11.88
C GLY A 43 11.64 -20.86 -10.88
N LEU A 44 10.95 -19.72 -10.84
CA LEU A 44 9.73 -19.57 -10.04
C LEU A 44 8.66 -20.56 -10.52
N ARG A 45 7.90 -21.11 -9.56
CA ARG A 45 6.73 -21.97 -9.81
C ARG A 45 5.52 -21.31 -9.18
N PRO A 46 4.51 -20.89 -9.97
CA PRO A 46 3.27 -20.34 -9.43
C PRO A 46 2.62 -21.31 -8.43
N THR A 47 2.16 -20.81 -7.28
CA THR A 47 1.35 -21.60 -6.34
C THR A 47 -0.15 -21.44 -6.55
N ASN A 48 -0.58 -20.41 -7.28
CA ASN A 48 -1.97 -20.16 -7.59
C ASN A 48 -2.45 -21.05 -8.77
N PRO A 49 -3.38 -21.98 -8.54
CA PRO A 49 -3.86 -22.90 -9.58
C PRO A 49 -4.68 -22.20 -10.67
N ASP A 50 -5.45 -21.16 -10.32
CA ASP A 50 -6.29 -20.43 -11.29
C ASP A 50 -5.44 -19.73 -12.34
N LEU A 51 -4.30 -19.19 -11.93
CA LEU A 51 -3.33 -18.56 -12.82
C LEU A 51 -2.82 -19.57 -13.86
N ALA A 52 -2.43 -20.78 -13.43
CA ALA A 52 -1.93 -21.82 -14.34
C ALA A 52 -3.04 -22.38 -15.25
N ALA A 53 -4.30 -22.35 -14.81
CA ALA A 53 -5.45 -22.81 -15.59
C ALA A 53 -5.85 -21.81 -16.69
N HIS A 54 -5.69 -20.50 -16.45
CA HIS A 54 -6.21 -19.46 -17.34
C HIS A 54 -5.15 -18.73 -18.18
N LEU A 55 -3.87 -18.75 -17.76
CA LEU A 55 -2.81 -17.98 -18.40
C LEU A 55 -1.64 -18.85 -18.87
N GLU A 56 -1.04 -18.47 -19.99
CA GLU A 56 0.26 -19.02 -20.38
C GLU A 56 1.36 -18.37 -19.51
N VAL A 57 2.06 -19.20 -18.73
CA VAL A 57 3.15 -18.76 -17.85
C VAL A 57 4.49 -19.20 -18.41
N LEU A 58 5.38 -18.23 -18.64
CA LEU A 58 6.72 -18.47 -19.18
C LEU A 58 7.81 -17.87 -18.28
N PRO A 59 9.01 -18.46 -18.27
CA PRO A 59 10.15 -17.84 -17.60
C PRO A 59 10.63 -16.59 -18.37
N LEU A 60 11.07 -15.56 -17.67
CA LEU A 60 11.50 -14.28 -18.24
C LEU A 60 12.60 -14.42 -19.30
N ARG A 61 13.51 -15.41 -19.19
CA ARG A 61 14.51 -15.69 -20.25
C ARG A 61 13.90 -15.96 -21.64
N ARG A 62 12.62 -16.38 -21.71
CA ARG A 62 11.93 -16.63 -22.98
C ARG A 62 11.37 -15.38 -23.62
N LEU A 63 11.22 -14.27 -22.90
CA LEU A 63 10.60 -13.04 -23.41
C LEU A 63 11.21 -12.57 -24.75
N PRO A 64 12.55 -12.46 -24.94
CA PRO A 64 13.11 -12.04 -26.22
C PRO A 64 12.76 -12.97 -27.40
N ARG A 65 12.66 -14.28 -27.13
CA ARG A 65 12.28 -15.27 -28.15
C ARG A 65 10.79 -15.14 -28.50
N GLU A 66 9.94 -14.92 -27.51
CA GLU A 66 8.50 -14.81 -27.70
C GLU A 66 8.10 -13.53 -28.44
N LEU A 67 8.75 -12.40 -28.13
CA LEU A 67 8.55 -11.14 -28.87
C LEU A 67 8.89 -11.25 -30.37
N ARG A 68 9.82 -12.15 -30.75
CA ARG A 68 10.15 -12.42 -32.16
C ARG A 68 9.16 -13.37 -32.84
N ARG A 69 8.47 -14.21 -32.06
CA ARG A 69 7.57 -15.26 -32.57
C ARG A 69 6.15 -14.75 -32.77
N ARG A 70 5.70 -13.85 -31.91
CA ARG A 70 4.35 -13.30 -31.91
C ARG A 70 4.39 -11.82 -31.57
N ARG A 71 3.46 -11.09 -32.16
CA ARG A 71 3.25 -9.68 -31.84
C ARG A 71 2.60 -9.57 -30.46
N TYR A 72 3.16 -8.71 -29.63
CA TYR A 72 2.54 -8.19 -28.43
C TYR A 72 2.20 -6.72 -28.63
N ASP A 73 1.02 -6.31 -28.16
CA ASP A 73 0.53 -4.94 -28.24
C ASP A 73 0.79 -4.17 -26.94
N GLY A 74 1.53 -4.76 -26.01
CA GLY A 74 2.04 -4.10 -24.81
C GLY A 74 3.00 -5.01 -24.06
N ILE A 75 4.03 -4.42 -23.45
CA ILE A 75 4.88 -5.09 -22.48
C ILE A 75 4.76 -4.31 -21.18
N VAL A 76 4.44 -5.00 -20.10
CA VAL A 76 4.23 -4.40 -18.78
C VAL A 76 5.23 -5.00 -17.81
N TYR A 77 5.93 -4.17 -17.05
CA TYR A 77 6.91 -4.57 -16.04
C TYR A 77 6.50 -4.02 -14.67
N HIS A 78 6.26 -4.89 -13.71
CA HIS A 78 5.99 -4.47 -12.33
C HIS A 78 7.31 -4.31 -11.57
N MET A 79 7.60 -3.08 -11.16
CA MET A 79 8.85 -2.71 -10.49
C MET A 79 8.58 -2.21 -9.07
N GLY A 80 9.26 -2.83 -8.10
CA GLY A 80 9.27 -2.44 -6.69
C GLY A 80 10.66 -2.60 -6.08
N ASN A 81 10.80 -2.25 -4.81
CA ASN A 81 12.09 -2.15 -4.13
C ASN A 81 12.53 -3.47 -3.45
N SER A 82 12.45 -4.60 -4.18
CA SER A 82 12.78 -5.92 -3.64
C SER A 82 13.52 -6.84 -4.61
N PRO A 83 14.26 -7.85 -4.13
CA PRO A 83 14.94 -8.84 -4.97
C PRO A 83 14.06 -9.54 -6.01
N ALA A 84 12.75 -9.63 -5.77
CA ALA A 84 11.79 -10.31 -6.65
C ALA A 84 11.69 -9.68 -8.06
N HIS A 85 12.25 -8.47 -8.24
CA HIS A 85 12.20 -7.73 -9.50
C HIS A 85 13.49 -7.87 -10.34
N ALA A 86 14.46 -8.71 -9.95
CA ALA A 86 15.76 -8.81 -10.60
C ALA A 86 15.69 -9.13 -12.10
N GLY A 87 14.99 -10.21 -12.47
CA GLY A 87 14.80 -10.61 -13.86
C GLY A 87 13.94 -9.62 -14.63
N ILE A 88 12.95 -9.01 -13.96
CA ILE A 88 12.04 -8.01 -14.54
C ILE A 88 12.82 -6.76 -14.92
N TRP A 89 13.67 -6.27 -14.02
CA TRP A 89 14.56 -5.14 -14.27
C TRP A 89 15.50 -5.42 -15.45
N ARG A 90 16.15 -6.58 -15.45
CA ARG A 90 17.03 -7.00 -16.56
C ARG A 90 16.29 -7.05 -17.90
N ALA A 91 15.02 -7.47 -17.90
CA ALA A 91 14.20 -7.51 -19.11
C ALA A 91 13.81 -6.10 -19.57
N ALA A 92 13.37 -5.24 -18.66
CA ALA A 92 12.98 -3.85 -18.96
C ALA A 92 14.14 -3.03 -19.53
N GLN A 93 15.37 -3.24 -19.04
CA GLN A 93 16.58 -2.59 -19.58
C GLN A 93 16.87 -2.93 -21.05
N ARG A 94 16.48 -4.14 -21.49
CA ARG A 94 16.78 -4.65 -22.84
C ARG A 94 15.64 -4.42 -23.82
N MET A 95 14.41 -4.42 -23.32
CA MET A 95 13.20 -4.36 -24.12
C MET A 95 12.27 -3.31 -23.49
N PRO A 96 12.31 -2.05 -23.95
CA PRO A 96 11.50 -0.99 -23.38
C PRO A 96 10.00 -1.28 -23.45
N GLY A 97 9.32 -1.11 -22.33
CA GLY A 97 7.87 -1.30 -22.19
C GLY A 97 7.30 -0.35 -21.13
N VAL A 98 6.07 -0.60 -20.70
CA VAL A 98 5.45 0.15 -19.60
C VAL A 98 5.97 -0.37 -18.28
N ILE A 99 6.47 0.52 -17.42
CA ILE A 99 6.84 0.18 -16.04
C ILE A 99 5.71 0.62 -15.11
N VAL A 100 5.15 -0.33 -14.36
CA VAL A 100 4.29 -0.04 -13.22
C VAL A 100 5.21 0.21 -12.03
N MET A 101 5.27 1.47 -11.61
CA MET A 101 6.13 1.92 -10.51
C MET A 101 5.38 1.80 -9.19
N HIS A 102 5.68 0.77 -8.41
CA HIS A 102 5.05 0.55 -7.10
C HIS A 102 5.65 1.41 -6.00
N GLU A 103 6.92 1.81 -6.15
CA GLU A 103 7.69 2.62 -5.20
C GLU A 103 8.67 3.50 -5.99
N LEU A 104 8.84 4.75 -5.60
CA LEU A 104 9.79 5.68 -6.22
C LEU A 104 11.22 5.43 -5.71
N VAL A 105 11.38 5.05 -4.45
CA VAL A 105 12.71 4.78 -3.87
C VAL A 105 13.08 3.31 -4.10
N LEU A 106 13.91 3.04 -5.11
CA LEU A 106 14.42 1.72 -5.50
C LEU A 106 15.80 1.40 -4.89
N HIS A 107 16.17 2.14 -3.85
CA HIS A 107 17.51 2.16 -3.30
C HIS A 107 17.97 0.80 -2.74
N HIS A 108 17.08 0.03 -2.09
CA HIS A 108 17.41 -1.31 -1.58
C HIS A 108 17.58 -2.31 -2.73
N PHE A 109 16.71 -2.23 -3.74
CA PHE A 109 16.80 -3.05 -4.94
C PHE A 109 18.13 -2.79 -5.68
N MET A 110 18.50 -1.53 -5.92
CA MET A 110 19.70 -1.20 -6.69
C MET A 110 20.98 -1.66 -5.99
N LEU A 111 21.08 -1.47 -4.67
CA LEU A 111 22.18 -2.01 -3.87
C LEU A 111 22.23 -3.54 -3.95
N TRP A 112 21.09 -4.20 -3.70
CA TRP A 112 21.01 -5.66 -3.72
C TRP A 112 21.36 -6.22 -5.11
N TYR A 113 20.89 -5.59 -6.18
CA TYR A 113 21.13 -6.00 -7.56
C TYR A 113 22.62 -5.90 -7.92
N ALA A 114 23.27 -4.79 -7.57
CA ALA A 114 24.71 -4.61 -7.77
C ALA A 114 25.53 -5.68 -7.02
N ALA A 115 25.21 -5.92 -5.74
CA ALA A 115 25.93 -6.87 -4.91
C ALA A 115 25.69 -8.34 -5.29
N ASN A 116 24.44 -8.74 -5.55
CA ASN A 116 24.07 -10.16 -5.66
C ASN A 116 23.93 -10.64 -7.11
N VAL A 117 23.48 -9.77 -8.00
CA VAL A 117 23.26 -10.13 -9.42
C VAL A 117 24.47 -9.76 -10.26
N GLN A 118 24.99 -8.54 -10.10
CA GLN A 118 26.17 -8.07 -10.84
C GLN A 118 27.49 -8.46 -10.18
N ARG A 119 27.45 -8.88 -8.89
CA ARG A 119 28.63 -9.26 -8.09
C ARG A 119 29.69 -8.16 -8.01
N ASP A 120 29.26 -6.90 -8.11
CA ASP A 120 30.11 -5.72 -7.92
C ASP A 120 29.30 -4.61 -7.25
N VAL A 121 29.40 -4.53 -5.92
CA VAL A 121 28.73 -3.49 -5.11
C VAL A 121 29.25 -2.08 -5.41
N GLN A 122 30.47 -1.96 -5.98
CA GLN A 122 31.01 -0.64 -6.35
C GLN A 122 30.30 -0.05 -7.55
N LEU A 123 29.59 -0.84 -8.36
CA LEU A 123 28.69 -0.31 -9.40
C LEU A 123 27.61 0.58 -8.78
N TYR A 124 27.06 0.18 -7.63
CA TYR A 124 26.06 0.95 -6.92
C TYR A 124 26.66 2.25 -6.36
N VAL A 125 27.87 2.21 -5.77
CA VAL A 125 28.56 3.43 -5.29
C VAL A 125 28.83 4.40 -6.43
N ARG A 126 29.37 3.92 -7.55
CA ARG A 126 29.64 4.75 -8.74
C ARG A 126 28.36 5.37 -9.28
N ALA A 127 27.27 4.59 -9.40
CA ALA A 127 25.99 5.09 -9.88
C ALA A 127 25.39 6.16 -8.96
N MET A 128 25.57 6.04 -7.65
CA MET A 128 25.14 7.06 -6.67
C MET A 128 25.99 8.33 -6.77
N ALA A 129 27.31 8.18 -6.90
CA ALA A 129 28.24 9.30 -7.05
C ALA A 129 27.99 10.07 -8.35
N GLU A 130 27.79 9.37 -9.46
CA GLU A 130 27.51 9.95 -10.77
C GLU A 130 26.19 10.75 -10.77
N ARG A 131 25.18 10.25 -10.07
CA ARG A 131 23.84 10.84 -10.09
C ARG A 131 23.61 11.92 -9.05
N TYR A 132 24.17 11.75 -7.86
CA TYR A 132 23.88 12.61 -6.70
C TYR A 132 25.14 13.22 -6.07
N GLY A 133 26.29 13.12 -6.74
CA GLY A 133 27.55 13.68 -6.28
C GLY A 133 28.07 13.02 -5.00
N GLU A 134 28.86 13.80 -4.25
CA GLU A 134 29.50 13.37 -3.00
C GLU A 134 28.49 12.93 -1.92
N PRO A 135 27.33 13.60 -1.72
CA PRO A 135 26.29 13.12 -0.81
C PRO A 135 25.76 11.73 -1.17
N GLY A 136 25.56 11.45 -2.46
CA GLY A 136 25.13 10.13 -2.93
C GLY A 136 26.18 9.05 -2.66
N ALA A 137 27.45 9.35 -2.94
CA ALA A 137 28.56 8.44 -2.67
C ALA A 137 28.68 8.12 -1.17
N HIS A 138 28.53 9.13 -0.32
CA HIS A 138 28.52 8.96 1.13
C HIS A 138 27.35 8.07 1.59
N MET A 139 26.13 8.35 1.11
CA MET A 139 24.96 7.54 1.43
C MET A 139 25.14 6.08 0.99
N ALA A 140 25.70 5.86 -0.20
CA ALA A 140 25.99 4.52 -0.69
C ALA A 140 26.92 3.72 0.25
N GLN A 141 27.93 4.39 0.81
CA GLN A 141 28.87 3.77 1.75
C GLN A 141 28.22 3.45 3.10
N LEU A 142 27.27 4.26 3.57
CA LEU A 142 26.49 3.96 4.77
C LEU A 142 25.64 2.71 4.55
N MET A 143 24.95 2.65 3.41
CA MET A 143 24.03 1.58 3.04
C MET A 143 24.74 0.22 2.86
N ILE A 144 25.94 0.20 2.28
CA ILE A 144 26.77 -1.01 2.18
C ILE A 144 27.16 -1.56 3.57
N ARG A 145 27.28 -0.68 4.57
CA ARG A 145 27.56 -1.05 5.97
C ARG A 145 26.27 -1.30 6.78
N SER A 146 25.14 -1.49 6.10
CA SER A 146 23.82 -1.70 6.71
C SER A 146 23.37 -0.57 7.65
N ARG A 147 23.87 0.65 7.42
CA ARG A 147 23.43 1.84 8.16
C ARG A 147 22.33 2.55 7.37
N PHE A 148 21.10 2.16 7.65
CA PHE A 148 19.91 2.73 7.04
C PHE A 148 19.52 4.01 7.76
N THR A 149 19.50 5.13 7.04
CA THR A 149 19.10 6.45 7.56
C THR A 149 17.96 7.01 6.73
N ASP A 150 17.16 7.89 7.30
CA ASP A 150 16.01 8.52 6.65
C ASP A 150 16.43 9.27 5.38
N ALA A 151 17.63 9.87 5.38
CA ALA A 151 18.23 10.56 4.24
C ALA A 151 18.43 9.65 3.00
N ALA A 152 18.40 8.32 3.14
CA ALA A 152 18.43 7.42 1.98
C ALA A 152 17.22 7.61 1.05
N PHE A 153 16.10 8.12 1.55
CA PHE A 153 14.88 8.35 0.78
C PHE A 153 14.96 9.59 -0.13
N ASP A 154 15.96 10.45 0.08
CA ASP A 154 16.26 11.59 -0.81
C ASP A 154 16.98 11.15 -2.10
N PHE A 155 17.45 9.89 -2.15
CA PHE A 155 18.16 9.30 -3.28
C PHE A 155 17.30 8.18 -3.90
N PRO A 156 16.28 8.51 -4.71
CA PRO A 156 15.25 7.56 -5.12
C PRO A 156 15.79 6.40 -5.98
N CYS A 157 16.88 6.60 -6.72
CA CYS A 157 17.46 5.60 -7.61
C CYS A 157 16.47 5.03 -8.66
N CYS A 158 15.38 5.74 -8.97
CA CYS A 158 14.39 5.32 -9.97
C CYS A 158 14.75 5.75 -11.39
N GLU A 159 15.71 6.64 -11.56
CA GLU A 159 16.07 7.27 -12.83
C GLU A 159 16.45 6.23 -13.89
N PRO A 160 17.21 5.16 -13.59
CA PRO A 160 17.44 4.09 -14.57
C PRO A 160 16.15 3.41 -15.02
N ALA A 161 15.18 3.20 -14.13
CA ALA A 161 13.89 2.60 -14.45
C ALA A 161 13.07 3.54 -15.35
N LEU A 162 12.97 4.83 -14.98
CA LEU A 162 12.33 5.84 -15.82
C LEU A 162 13.01 5.97 -17.19
N ALA A 163 14.33 5.83 -17.25
CA ALA A 163 15.10 5.88 -18.49
C ALA A 163 14.81 4.70 -19.43
N ALA A 164 14.62 3.50 -18.88
CA ALA A 164 14.30 2.29 -19.64
C ALA A 164 12.82 2.20 -20.05
N ALA A 165 11.93 2.97 -19.43
CA ALA A 165 10.50 2.92 -19.66
C ALA A 165 10.08 3.58 -20.99
N ARG A 166 9.13 2.95 -21.69
CA ARG A 166 8.37 3.55 -22.80
C ARG A 166 7.18 4.38 -22.30
N GLY A 167 6.70 4.06 -21.11
CA GLY A 167 5.68 4.78 -20.37
C GLY A 167 5.60 4.26 -18.95
N ILE A 168 4.94 4.97 -18.06
CA ILE A 168 4.80 4.58 -16.66
C ILE A 168 3.35 4.54 -16.22
N ILE A 169 3.03 3.56 -15.38
CA ILE A 169 1.83 3.56 -14.57
C ILE A 169 2.25 3.76 -13.11
N THR A 170 1.64 4.73 -12.44
CA THR A 170 1.79 4.95 -11.00
C THR A 170 0.45 4.78 -10.31
N HIS A 171 0.46 4.62 -8.99
CA HIS A 171 -0.77 4.46 -8.20
C HIS A 171 -1.19 5.74 -7.45
N SER A 172 -0.39 6.81 -7.57
CA SER A 172 -0.62 8.09 -6.91
C SER A 172 -0.12 9.24 -7.79
N ARG A 173 -0.66 10.44 -7.57
CA ARG A 173 -0.20 11.67 -8.24
C ARG A 173 1.19 12.06 -7.75
N TYR A 174 1.46 11.88 -6.45
CA TYR A 174 2.76 12.10 -5.83
C TYR A 174 3.90 11.40 -6.60
N VAL A 175 3.75 10.12 -6.94
CA VAL A 175 4.76 9.40 -7.71
C VAL A 175 4.81 9.88 -9.17
N ALA A 176 3.65 10.16 -9.78
CA ALA A 176 3.61 10.67 -11.15
C ALA A 176 4.31 12.02 -11.28
N ASP A 177 4.07 12.95 -10.36
CA ASP A 177 4.65 14.29 -10.35
C ASP A 177 6.16 14.24 -10.13
N ARG A 178 6.64 13.39 -9.19
CA ARG A 178 8.09 13.19 -8.99
C ARG A 178 8.75 12.49 -10.17
N ALA A 179 8.08 11.54 -10.81
CA ALA A 179 8.60 10.92 -12.03
C ALA A 179 8.64 11.92 -13.20
N ALA A 180 7.62 12.77 -13.34
CA ALA A 180 7.56 13.83 -14.35
C ALA A 180 8.63 14.89 -14.14
N ALA A 181 8.98 15.22 -12.89
CA ALA A 181 10.09 16.12 -12.58
C ALA A 181 11.46 15.59 -13.07
N ILE A 182 11.62 14.26 -13.16
CA ILE A 182 12.85 13.61 -13.66
C ILE A 182 12.78 13.38 -15.17
N ARG A 183 11.60 12.97 -15.70
CA ARG A 183 11.36 12.67 -17.11
C ARG A 183 10.02 13.23 -17.59
N PRO A 184 9.95 14.54 -17.91
CA PRO A 184 8.70 15.21 -18.29
C PRO A 184 8.02 14.63 -19.54
N ASP A 185 8.82 14.18 -20.51
CA ASP A 185 8.30 13.66 -21.79
C ASP A 185 7.86 12.19 -21.73
N LEU A 186 8.01 11.52 -20.59
CA LEU A 186 7.65 10.11 -20.45
C LEU A 186 6.13 9.97 -20.31
N PRO A 187 5.43 9.27 -21.24
CA PRO A 187 4.00 9.06 -21.11
C PRO A 187 3.66 8.40 -19.77
N SER A 188 2.71 8.96 -19.04
CA SER A 188 2.33 8.48 -17.71
C SER A 188 0.82 8.35 -17.56
N ALA A 189 0.40 7.47 -16.66
CA ALA A 189 -0.96 7.40 -16.16
C ALA A 189 -0.96 7.10 -14.65
N VAL A 190 -1.77 7.85 -13.91
CA VAL A 190 -2.13 7.50 -12.54
C VAL A 190 -3.30 6.53 -12.62
N VAL A 191 -3.09 5.30 -12.18
CA VAL A 191 -4.12 4.27 -12.08
C VAL A 191 -4.20 3.84 -10.62
N PRO A 192 -5.25 4.21 -9.86
CA PRO A 192 -5.43 3.76 -8.49
C PRO A 192 -5.29 2.25 -8.37
N MET A 193 -4.56 1.80 -7.35
CA MET A 193 -4.35 0.38 -7.13
C MET A 193 -5.65 -0.28 -6.72
N GLY A 194 -6.09 -1.30 -7.47
CA GLY A 194 -7.29 -2.07 -7.16
C GLY A 194 -7.03 -3.07 -6.03
N VAL A 195 -8.01 -3.24 -5.13
CA VAL A 195 -8.00 -4.29 -4.10
C VAL A 195 -9.38 -4.96 -4.01
N PRO A 196 -9.46 -6.25 -3.63
CA PRO A 196 -10.73 -6.85 -3.24
C PRO A 196 -11.36 -6.08 -2.08
N LEU A 197 -12.66 -5.79 -2.19
CA LEU A 197 -13.43 -5.19 -1.10
C LEU A 197 -13.85 -6.33 -0.14
N PRO A 198 -13.31 -6.39 1.09
CA PRO A 198 -13.59 -7.51 1.99
C PRO A 198 -15.06 -7.50 2.42
N ALA A 199 -15.59 -8.70 2.70
CA ALA A 199 -16.89 -8.82 3.35
C ALA A 199 -16.81 -8.19 4.77
N PRO A 200 -17.88 -7.55 5.26
CA PRO A 200 -17.89 -7.07 6.64
C PRO A 200 -17.76 -8.24 7.61
N VAL A 201 -16.73 -8.20 8.45
CA VAL A 201 -16.55 -9.14 9.56
C VAL A 201 -16.91 -8.42 10.86
N GLY A 202 -17.77 -9.05 11.66
CA GLY A 202 -18.16 -8.55 12.98
C GLY A 202 -16.97 -8.56 13.95
N ARG A 203 -16.75 -7.44 14.64
CA ARG A 203 -15.65 -7.25 15.59
C ARG A 203 -15.59 -8.36 16.65
N ASP A 204 -16.72 -8.64 17.29
CA ASP A 204 -16.74 -9.57 18.43
C ASP A 204 -16.54 -11.02 17.98
N ALA A 205 -17.07 -11.39 16.80
CA ALA A 205 -16.82 -12.69 16.20
C ALA A 205 -15.33 -12.88 15.84
N ALA A 206 -14.68 -11.85 15.31
CA ALA A 206 -13.24 -11.91 15.03
C ALA A 206 -12.42 -12.01 16.32
N ARG A 207 -12.77 -11.24 17.36
CA ARG A 207 -12.12 -11.35 18.68
C ARG A 207 -12.27 -12.72 19.31
N ALA A 208 -13.45 -13.32 19.22
CA ALA A 208 -13.70 -14.67 19.70
C ALA A 208 -12.82 -15.70 18.98
N ARG A 209 -12.69 -15.63 17.65
CA ARG A 209 -11.79 -16.50 16.87
C ARG A 209 -10.32 -16.35 17.25
N LEU A 210 -9.90 -15.13 17.60
CA LEU A 210 -8.52 -14.80 17.92
C LEU A 210 -8.18 -14.94 19.42
N GLY A 211 -9.17 -15.22 20.28
CA GLY A 211 -8.98 -15.24 21.74
C GLY A 211 -8.66 -13.86 22.33
N LEU A 212 -9.12 -12.79 21.69
CA LEU A 212 -8.89 -11.40 22.14
C LEU A 212 -10.03 -10.93 23.05
N PRO A 213 -9.76 -10.12 24.10
CA PRO A 213 -10.82 -9.65 24.99
C PRO A 213 -11.80 -8.69 24.32
N GLU A 214 -13.07 -8.88 24.63
CA GLU A 214 -14.19 -8.13 24.04
C GLU A 214 -14.18 -6.64 24.43
N GLY A 215 -13.82 -6.35 25.68
CA GLY A 215 -13.81 -4.99 26.25
C GLY A 215 -12.50 -4.22 26.15
N ALA A 216 -11.43 -4.83 25.61
CA ALA A 216 -10.14 -4.15 25.47
C ALA A 216 -10.15 -3.18 24.28
N ASP A 217 -9.45 -2.05 24.40
CA ASP A 217 -9.16 -1.15 23.28
C ASP A 217 -7.98 -1.73 22.49
N ILE A 218 -8.19 -2.06 21.21
CA ILE A 218 -7.18 -2.73 20.38
C ILE A 218 -6.71 -1.79 19.27
N LEU A 219 -5.45 -1.34 19.40
CA LEU A 219 -4.69 -0.77 18.31
C LEU A 219 -4.07 -1.89 17.48
N SER A 220 -3.94 -1.72 16.15
CA SER A 220 -3.26 -2.73 15.32
C SER A 220 -2.49 -2.15 14.14
N SER A 221 -1.29 -2.67 13.90
CA SER A 221 -0.45 -2.37 12.72
C SER A 221 -0.24 -3.62 11.89
N PHE A 222 -0.23 -3.47 10.56
CA PHE A 222 -0.31 -4.60 9.62
C PHE A 222 0.81 -4.61 8.58
N GLY A 223 1.31 -5.79 8.23
CA GLY A 223 2.31 -6.06 7.18
C GLY A 223 3.75 -6.15 7.72
N HIS A 224 4.77 -6.09 6.87
CA HIS A 224 6.17 -6.20 7.32
C HIS A 224 6.59 -5.05 8.25
N ILE A 225 6.84 -5.34 9.52
CA ILE A 225 7.11 -4.36 10.57
C ILE A 225 8.59 -3.96 10.56
N ASN A 226 8.87 -2.67 10.38
CA ASN A 226 10.21 -2.10 10.35
C ASN A 226 10.22 -0.71 11.01
N ALA A 227 11.40 -0.10 11.14
CA ALA A 227 11.57 1.21 11.75
C ALA A 227 10.72 2.31 11.09
N TRP A 228 10.53 2.21 9.76
CA TRP A 228 9.78 3.20 8.99
C TRP A 228 8.28 3.18 9.28
N LYS A 229 7.73 2.11 9.88
CA LYS A 229 6.31 2.05 10.26
C LYS A 229 5.93 2.88 11.49
N ARG A 230 6.87 3.67 12.04
CA ARG A 230 6.61 4.58 13.18
C ARG A 230 5.87 3.91 14.34
N VAL A 231 6.27 2.67 14.66
CA VAL A 231 5.66 1.91 15.77
C VAL A 231 5.92 2.59 17.11
N GLU A 232 7.06 3.27 17.25
CA GLU A 232 7.49 3.92 18.48
C GLU A 232 6.53 5.05 18.95
N PRO A 233 6.16 6.03 18.11
CA PRO A 233 5.10 7.00 18.44
C PRO A 233 3.78 6.36 18.87
N ALA A 234 3.34 5.30 18.19
CA ALA A 234 2.12 4.57 18.56
C ALA A 234 2.25 3.83 19.90
N LEU A 235 3.44 3.33 20.25
CA LEU A 235 3.71 2.76 21.57
C LEU A 235 3.67 3.82 22.68
N ARG A 236 4.09 5.06 22.41
CA ARG A 236 3.94 6.16 23.37
C ARG A 236 2.47 6.45 23.66
N ALA A 237 1.64 6.50 22.61
CA ALA A 237 0.20 6.66 22.76
C ALA A 237 -0.43 5.49 23.53
N LEU A 238 -0.03 4.24 23.24
CA LEU A 238 -0.46 3.06 24.01
C LEU A 238 -0.15 3.20 25.50
N ARG A 239 1.08 3.62 25.84
CA ARG A 239 1.48 3.80 27.24
C ARG A 239 0.59 4.84 27.93
N GLN A 240 0.33 5.97 27.28
CA GLN A 240 -0.52 7.00 27.88
C GLN A 240 -1.96 6.52 28.07
N LEU A 241 -2.55 5.79 27.11
CA LEU A 241 -3.88 5.20 27.27
C LEU A 241 -3.96 4.23 28.47
N ARG A 242 -2.87 3.49 28.74
CA ARG A 242 -2.77 2.61 29.91
C ARG A 242 -2.66 3.40 31.22
N GLU A 243 -1.90 4.49 31.23
CA GLU A 243 -1.80 5.41 32.37
C GLU A 243 -3.14 6.09 32.67
N ASP A 244 -3.97 6.33 31.65
CA ASP A 244 -5.35 6.79 31.78
C ASP A 244 -6.33 5.71 32.31
N GLY A 245 -5.84 4.49 32.58
CA GLY A 245 -6.62 3.38 33.15
C GLY A 245 -7.36 2.50 32.15
N ARG A 246 -7.15 2.66 30.83
CA ARG A 246 -7.80 1.83 29.80
C ARG A 246 -7.12 0.46 29.67
N ASP A 247 -7.88 -0.62 29.42
CA ASP A 247 -7.33 -1.90 28.94
C ASP A 247 -6.97 -1.80 27.45
N ALA A 248 -5.92 -1.02 27.16
CA ALA A 248 -5.42 -0.79 25.81
C ALA A 248 -4.33 -1.80 25.44
N ARG A 249 -4.40 -2.33 24.22
CA ARG A 249 -3.47 -3.33 23.67
C ARG A 249 -3.04 -2.96 22.27
N TYR A 250 -1.86 -3.41 21.87
CA TYR A 250 -1.36 -3.18 20.53
C TYR A 250 -0.92 -4.49 19.87
N ILE A 251 -1.56 -4.82 18.75
CA ILE A 251 -1.26 -6.03 17.98
C ILE A 251 -0.48 -5.64 16.72
N LEU A 252 0.72 -6.20 16.59
CA LEU A 252 1.62 -6.02 15.46
C LEU A 252 1.52 -7.27 14.58
N VAL A 253 0.72 -7.16 13.51
CA VAL A 253 0.35 -8.26 12.62
C VAL A 253 1.25 -8.30 11.39
N GLY A 254 2.23 -9.20 11.41
CA GLY A 254 3.18 -9.39 10.30
C GLY A 254 4.59 -9.75 10.74
N SER A 255 5.44 -10.09 9.78
CA SER A 255 6.85 -10.37 10.03
C SER A 255 7.61 -9.11 10.46
N VAL A 256 8.58 -9.24 11.37
CA VAL A 256 9.45 -8.15 11.82
C VAL A 256 10.75 -8.16 11.01
N SER A 257 11.22 -6.98 10.63
CA SER A 257 12.53 -6.81 9.98
C SER A 257 13.64 -7.28 10.92
N PRO A 258 14.61 -8.08 10.45
CA PRO A 258 15.70 -8.57 11.28
C PRO A 258 16.60 -7.46 11.83
N ASN A 259 16.58 -6.27 11.20
CA ASN A 259 17.39 -5.12 11.61
C ASN A 259 16.64 -4.15 12.54
N TYR A 260 15.47 -4.54 13.06
CA TYR A 260 14.65 -3.70 13.93
C TYR A 260 14.46 -4.38 15.29
N ASP A 261 15.11 -3.84 16.33
CA ASP A 261 14.99 -4.28 17.74
C ASP A 261 13.64 -3.85 18.34
N LEU A 262 12.56 -4.42 17.78
CA LEU A 262 11.21 -4.17 18.24
C LEU A 262 10.95 -4.76 19.65
N PRO A 263 11.37 -5.99 19.99
CA PRO A 263 11.21 -6.51 21.35
C PRO A 263 11.94 -5.67 22.39
N GLY A 264 13.18 -5.24 22.12
CA GLY A 264 13.92 -4.36 23.02
C GLY A 264 13.27 -2.99 23.16
N LEU A 265 12.72 -2.42 22.08
CA LEU A 265 11.93 -1.18 22.14
C LEU A 265 10.71 -1.32 23.06
N ILE A 266 9.90 -2.37 22.86
CA ILE A 266 8.71 -2.65 23.67
C ILE A 266 9.11 -2.85 25.15
N GLY A 267 10.19 -3.59 25.40
CA GLY A 267 10.71 -3.84 26.75
C GLY A 267 11.18 -2.58 27.46
N ARG A 268 11.95 -1.71 26.78
CA ARG A 268 12.40 -0.41 27.33
C ARG A 268 11.23 0.52 27.68
N MET A 269 10.09 0.36 27.01
CA MET A 269 8.88 1.12 27.28
C MET A 269 7.97 0.49 28.34
N GLY A 270 8.30 -0.71 28.85
CA GLY A 270 7.49 -1.41 29.84
C GLY A 270 6.16 -1.95 29.30
N LEU A 271 6.07 -2.20 27.99
CA LEU A 271 4.81 -2.55 27.30
C LEU A 271 4.69 -4.02 26.91
N ALA A 272 5.58 -4.89 27.41
CA ALA A 272 5.68 -6.28 26.96
C ALA A 272 4.38 -7.09 27.14
N GLU A 273 3.63 -6.84 28.22
CA GLU A 273 2.36 -7.53 28.50
C GLU A 273 1.17 -6.98 27.70
N HIS A 274 1.36 -5.85 27.01
CA HIS A 274 0.31 -5.13 26.29
C HIS A 274 0.51 -5.11 24.78
N VAL A 275 1.63 -5.65 24.29
CA VAL A 275 1.96 -5.71 22.86
C VAL A 275 2.10 -7.15 22.41
N THR A 276 1.37 -7.52 21.36
CA THR A 276 1.46 -8.86 20.75
C THR A 276 2.08 -8.75 19.35
N ILE A 277 3.12 -9.53 19.07
CA ILE A 277 3.70 -9.67 17.72
C ILE A 277 3.30 -11.03 17.18
N THR A 278 2.49 -11.07 16.12
CA THR A 278 1.94 -12.33 15.61
C THR A 278 2.90 -13.09 14.70
N GLY A 279 3.87 -12.39 14.10
CA GLY A 279 4.57 -12.89 12.93
C GLY A 279 3.69 -12.86 11.68
N TYR A 280 4.13 -13.54 10.62
CA TYR A 280 3.32 -13.67 9.40
C TYR A 280 2.07 -14.50 9.67
N VAL A 281 0.92 -14.02 9.20
CA VAL A 281 -0.38 -14.71 9.32
C VAL A 281 -1.00 -14.91 7.93
N PRO A 282 -1.76 -15.99 7.70
CA PRO A 282 -2.54 -16.18 6.47
C PRO A 282 -3.59 -15.08 6.27
N ARG A 283 -4.12 -14.96 5.05
CA ARG A 283 -5.07 -13.90 4.67
C ARG A 283 -6.35 -13.90 5.51
N GLU A 284 -6.94 -15.05 5.78
CA GLU A 284 -8.15 -15.16 6.61
C GLU A 284 -7.92 -14.62 8.02
N GLN A 285 -6.80 -15.00 8.64
CA GLN A 285 -6.44 -14.52 9.97
C GLN A 285 -6.07 -13.03 9.95
N PHE A 286 -5.47 -12.53 8.87
CA PHE A 286 -5.24 -11.10 8.67
C PHE A 286 -6.57 -10.34 8.72
N GLU A 287 -7.61 -10.80 8.00
CA GLU A 287 -8.92 -10.16 7.98
C GLU A 287 -9.60 -10.16 9.35
N ASP A 288 -9.42 -11.24 10.12
CA ASP A 288 -9.87 -11.31 11.52
C ASP A 288 -9.18 -10.26 12.39
N TYR A 289 -7.87 -10.11 12.29
CA TYR A 289 -7.15 -9.07 13.05
C TYR A 289 -7.59 -7.66 12.65
N VAL A 290 -7.82 -7.41 11.36
CA VAL A 290 -8.35 -6.12 10.90
C VAL A 290 -9.71 -5.86 11.53
N ALA A 291 -10.61 -6.85 11.52
CA ALA A 291 -11.95 -6.70 12.08
C ALA A 291 -11.97 -6.54 13.61
N ALA A 292 -11.02 -7.17 14.31
CA ALA A 292 -10.90 -7.11 15.76
C ALA A 292 -10.36 -5.76 16.29
N ALA A 293 -9.61 -5.02 15.47
CA ALA A 293 -9.04 -3.73 15.84
C ALA A 293 -10.10 -2.63 15.98
N ASP A 294 -9.97 -1.81 17.03
CA ASP A 294 -10.77 -0.60 17.19
C ASP A 294 -10.16 0.56 16.39
N ILE A 295 -8.82 0.62 16.33
CA ILE A 295 -8.07 1.59 15.53
C ILE A 295 -6.92 0.88 14.82
N CYS A 296 -6.85 1.05 13.51
CA CYS A 296 -5.72 0.60 12.72
C CYS A 296 -4.67 1.71 12.58
N VAL A 297 -3.40 1.36 12.69
CA VAL A 297 -2.26 2.26 12.60
C VAL A 297 -1.47 1.89 11.34
N ASN A 298 -1.39 2.81 10.39
CA ASN A 298 -0.62 2.67 9.15
C ASN A 298 0.24 3.92 8.95
N LEU A 299 1.11 4.17 9.93
CA LEU A 299 2.04 5.28 9.90
C LEU A 299 3.28 4.91 9.11
N ARG A 300 3.87 5.90 8.47
CA ARG A 300 5.18 5.75 7.87
C ARG A 300 5.94 7.07 7.80
N HIS A 301 7.22 7.03 8.16
CA HIS A 301 8.15 8.11 7.85
C HIS A 301 9.58 7.56 7.84
N PRO A 302 10.40 7.92 6.83
CA PRO A 302 10.06 8.64 5.59
C PRO A 302 9.24 7.77 4.60
N THR A 303 8.83 8.33 3.46
CA THR A 303 8.05 7.63 2.41
C THR A 303 8.87 7.36 1.14
N ALA A 304 8.73 6.16 0.58
CA ALA A 304 9.26 5.79 -0.72
C ALA A 304 8.32 6.15 -1.87
N GLY A 305 7.20 6.85 -1.61
CA GLY A 305 6.11 7.05 -2.58
C GLY A 305 5.29 5.79 -2.84
N GLU A 306 5.40 4.78 -1.98
CA GLU A 306 4.71 3.51 -2.13
C GLU A 306 3.18 3.65 -2.04
N THR A 307 2.47 2.68 -2.61
CA THR A 307 1.03 2.51 -2.37
C THR A 307 0.81 1.27 -1.52
N SER A 308 0.21 1.44 -0.34
CA SER A 308 0.07 0.36 0.64
C SER A 308 -1.19 -0.45 0.38
N ALA A 309 -1.03 -1.69 -0.08
CA ALA A 309 -2.16 -2.62 -0.23
C ALA A 309 -2.79 -2.96 1.13
N SER A 310 -1.97 -3.05 2.19
CA SER A 310 -2.52 -3.24 3.54
C SER A 310 -3.40 -2.07 3.94
N LEU A 311 -2.99 -0.81 3.71
CA LEU A 311 -3.83 0.36 3.98
C LEU A 311 -5.18 0.29 3.27
N LEU A 312 -5.19 0.03 1.96
CA LEU A 312 -6.45 -0.07 1.22
C LEU A 312 -7.36 -1.18 1.74
N ARG A 313 -6.81 -2.27 2.26
CA ARG A 313 -7.59 -3.32 2.94
C ARG A 313 -8.16 -2.87 4.28
N LEU A 314 -7.41 -2.10 5.08
CA LEU A 314 -7.91 -1.52 6.34
C LEU A 314 -9.08 -0.57 6.09
N LEU A 315 -8.90 0.33 5.12
CA LEU A 315 -9.94 1.27 4.69
C LEU A 315 -11.13 0.52 4.08
N GLY A 316 -10.87 -0.50 3.24
CA GLY A 316 -11.91 -1.35 2.65
C GLY A 316 -12.70 -2.14 3.68
N ALA A 317 -12.07 -2.58 4.78
CA ALA A 317 -12.73 -3.22 5.92
C ALA A 317 -13.52 -2.22 6.80
N GLY A 318 -13.49 -0.93 6.44
CA GLY A 318 -14.18 0.14 7.15
C GLY A 318 -13.64 0.36 8.55
N ARG A 319 -12.34 0.18 8.77
CA ARG A 319 -11.72 0.42 10.07
C ARG A 319 -11.22 1.86 10.20
N PRO A 320 -11.45 2.52 11.36
CA PRO A 320 -10.80 3.79 11.67
C PRO A 320 -9.28 3.61 11.55
N THR A 321 -8.63 4.41 10.71
CA THR A 321 -7.21 4.21 10.39
C THR A 321 -6.44 5.53 10.51
N LEU A 322 -5.33 5.50 11.24
CA LEU A 322 -4.35 6.59 11.29
C LEU A 322 -3.29 6.37 10.22
N VAL A 323 -2.97 7.43 9.48
CA VAL A 323 -1.95 7.44 8.41
C VAL A 323 -1.05 8.65 8.56
N SER A 324 0.20 8.55 8.12
CA SER A 324 1.09 9.71 8.07
C SER A 324 0.66 10.66 6.95
N ALA A 325 0.65 11.96 7.22
CA ALA A 325 0.24 13.01 6.27
C ALA A 325 1.35 13.34 5.24
N ILE A 326 1.89 12.32 4.57
CA ILE A 326 3.03 12.46 3.65
C ILE A 326 2.82 11.69 2.34
N GLY A 327 3.45 12.17 1.26
CA GLY A 327 3.49 11.44 -0.02
C GLY A 327 2.10 11.04 -0.55
N SER A 328 1.97 9.78 -0.98
CA SER A 328 0.72 9.20 -1.48
C SER A 328 -0.39 9.14 -0.42
N PHE A 329 -0.04 9.07 0.87
CA PHE A 329 -1.00 9.00 1.97
C PHE A 329 -1.70 10.35 2.21
N ALA A 330 -1.02 11.45 1.91
CA ALA A 330 -1.58 12.80 1.99
C ALA A 330 -2.67 13.04 0.91
N GLU A 331 -2.71 12.23 -0.15
CA GLU A 331 -3.74 12.35 -1.20
C GLU A 331 -5.11 11.79 -0.80
N LEU A 332 -5.19 11.08 0.33
CA LEU A 332 -6.47 10.56 0.82
C LEU A 332 -7.43 11.73 1.11
N PRO A 333 -8.70 11.65 0.68
CA PRO A 333 -9.68 12.69 1.00
C PRO A 333 -9.87 12.88 2.50
N ALA A 334 -10.25 14.09 2.90
CA ALA A 334 -10.64 14.38 4.28
C ALA A 334 -11.72 13.41 4.77
N GLY A 335 -11.61 12.97 6.01
CA GLY A 335 -12.56 12.04 6.62
C GLY A 335 -12.50 10.59 6.11
N VAL A 336 -11.52 10.21 5.26
CA VAL A 336 -11.25 8.81 4.89
C VAL A 336 -10.28 8.13 5.86
N ALA A 337 -9.32 8.88 6.40
CA ALA A 337 -8.37 8.43 7.40
C ALA A 337 -8.00 9.60 8.32
N ALA A 338 -7.50 9.30 9.51
CA ALA A 338 -6.94 10.30 10.42
C ALA A 338 -5.49 10.58 10.01
N GLN A 339 -5.23 11.75 9.42
CA GLN A 339 -3.90 12.14 8.97
C GLN A 339 -3.07 12.69 10.14
N VAL A 340 -1.90 12.10 10.35
CA VAL A 340 -0.93 12.44 11.39
C VAL A 340 0.26 13.13 10.75
N ASP A 341 0.48 14.39 11.08
CA ASP A 341 1.68 15.12 10.66
C ASP A 341 2.94 14.50 11.29
N THR A 342 4.00 14.36 10.49
CA THR A 342 5.25 13.71 10.92
C THR A 342 6.25 14.73 11.44
N ASP A 343 5.83 15.56 12.38
CA ASP A 343 6.63 16.61 13.02
C ASP A 343 6.82 16.32 14.52
N ALA A 344 7.19 17.33 15.30
CA ALA A 344 7.38 17.19 16.75
C ALA A 344 6.10 16.78 17.51
N ALA A 345 4.92 17.05 16.93
CA ALA A 345 3.61 16.78 17.51
C ALA A 345 3.07 15.38 17.21
N GLU A 346 3.78 14.58 16.40
CA GLU A 346 3.27 13.30 15.87
C GLU A 346 2.71 12.40 16.99
N GLY A 347 3.43 12.26 18.10
CA GLY A 347 3.00 11.44 19.24
C GLY A 347 1.72 11.94 19.90
N ASP A 348 1.61 13.25 20.12
CA ASP A 348 0.46 13.88 20.77
C ASP A 348 -0.78 13.80 19.87
N LEU A 349 -0.61 13.97 18.56
CA LEU A 349 -1.68 13.85 17.59
C LEU A 349 -2.20 12.41 17.46
N ILE A 350 -1.31 11.41 17.50
CA ILE A 350 -1.70 9.99 17.55
C ILE A 350 -2.56 9.73 18.81
N LEU A 351 -2.10 10.19 19.96
CA LEU A 351 -2.82 10.04 21.22
C LEU A 351 -4.19 10.73 21.17
N ALA A 352 -4.26 11.95 20.62
CA ALA A 352 -5.50 12.71 20.46
C ALA A 352 -6.52 11.93 19.63
N TYR A 353 -6.11 11.37 18.49
CA TYR A 353 -6.96 10.54 17.66
C TYR A 353 -7.39 9.27 18.38
N CYS A 354 -6.49 8.60 19.09
CA CYS A 354 -6.86 7.42 19.87
C CYS A 354 -7.94 7.75 20.90
N ARG A 355 -7.76 8.81 21.70
CA ARG A 355 -8.76 9.22 22.70
C ARG A 355 -10.09 9.61 22.06
N LEU A 356 -10.06 10.39 20.98
CA LEU A 356 -11.25 10.80 20.25
C LEU A 356 -12.03 9.59 19.71
N LEU A 357 -11.36 8.71 18.97
CA LEU A 357 -12.02 7.59 18.29
C LEU A 357 -12.49 6.50 19.27
N LEU A 358 -11.74 6.24 20.35
CA LEU A 358 -12.16 5.33 21.41
C LEU A 358 -13.27 5.93 22.30
N GLY A 359 -13.30 7.26 22.45
CA GLY A 359 -14.33 7.97 23.22
C GLY A 359 -15.60 8.30 22.43
N ARG A 360 -15.53 8.30 21.09
CA ARG A 360 -16.64 8.60 20.17
C ARG A 360 -16.80 7.50 19.12
N PRO A 361 -17.43 6.36 19.49
CA PRO A 361 -17.67 5.25 18.57
C PRO A 361 -18.47 5.65 17.31
N ASP A 362 -19.31 6.68 17.41
CA ASP A 362 -20.04 7.24 16.27
C ASP A 362 -19.11 7.91 15.24
N LEU A 363 -18.10 8.66 15.68
CA LEU A 363 -17.09 9.24 14.79
C LEU A 363 -16.18 8.17 14.19
N ALA A 364 -15.79 7.17 14.99
CA ALA A 364 -15.03 6.02 14.50
C ALA A 364 -15.81 5.26 13.40
N ALA A 365 -17.09 4.97 13.64
CA ALA A 365 -17.95 4.33 12.65
C ALA A 365 -18.12 5.19 11.38
N ALA A 366 -18.28 6.51 11.52
CA ALA A 366 -18.38 7.41 10.37
C ALA A 366 -17.09 7.46 9.54
N LEU A 367 -15.93 7.56 10.20
CA LEU A 367 -14.61 7.50 9.56
C LEU A 367 -14.43 6.19 8.78
N GLY A 368 -14.74 5.06 9.42
CA GLY A 368 -14.69 3.74 8.80
C GLY A 368 -15.66 3.57 7.62
N ALA A 369 -16.89 4.06 7.73
CA ALA A 369 -17.87 4.00 6.65
C ALA A 369 -17.44 4.80 5.42
N ARG A 370 -16.91 6.03 5.63
CA ARG A 370 -16.34 6.86 4.56
C ARG A 370 -15.13 6.20 3.91
N ALA A 371 -14.25 5.60 4.72
CA ALA A 371 -13.10 4.84 4.23
C ALA A 371 -13.49 3.69 3.30
N ARG A 372 -14.48 2.87 3.72
CA ARG A 372 -14.99 1.75 2.93
C ARG A 372 -15.64 2.22 1.63
N ALA A 373 -16.45 3.28 1.69
CA ALA A 373 -17.10 3.84 0.52
C ALA A 373 -16.08 4.37 -0.49
N PHE A 374 -15.02 5.04 -0.02
CA PHE A 374 -13.92 5.52 -0.85
C PHE A 374 -13.21 4.36 -1.57
N VAL A 375 -12.84 3.28 -0.86
CA VAL A 375 -12.19 2.12 -1.48
C VAL A 375 -13.11 1.43 -2.50
N ALA A 376 -14.40 1.28 -2.18
CA ALA A 376 -15.36 0.68 -3.10
C ALA A 376 -15.52 1.48 -4.41
N ALA A 377 -15.45 2.81 -4.33
CA ALA A 377 -15.59 3.70 -5.48
C ALA A 377 -14.30 3.82 -6.32
N GLU A 378 -13.15 4.03 -5.66
CA GLU A 378 -11.92 4.48 -6.34
C GLU A 378 -10.86 3.37 -6.50
N HIS A 379 -10.99 2.26 -5.76
CA HIS A 379 -9.97 1.20 -5.68
C HIS A 379 -10.49 -0.19 -6.08
N SER A 380 -11.44 -0.25 -7.02
CA SER A 380 -11.91 -1.52 -7.57
C SER A 380 -10.92 -2.13 -8.58
N LEU A 381 -10.88 -3.47 -8.63
CA LEU A 381 -10.06 -4.21 -9.60
C LEU A 381 -10.51 -3.98 -11.05
N ASP A 382 -11.83 -3.83 -11.29
CA ASP A 382 -12.37 -3.44 -12.60
C ASP A 382 -11.82 -2.08 -13.07
N ALA A 383 -11.84 -1.06 -12.20
CA ALA A 383 -11.35 0.27 -12.54
C ALA A 383 -9.84 0.26 -12.78
N ALA A 384 -9.08 -0.45 -11.94
CA ALA A 384 -7.63 -0.62 -12.12
C ALA A 384 -7.31 -1.29 -13.47
N ALA A 385 -7.93 -2.43 -13.77
CA ALA A 385 -7.74 -3.15 -15.03
C ALA A 385 -8.10 -2.29 -16.26
N LEU A 386 -9.21 -1.55 -16.18
CA LEU A 386 -9.62 -0.63 -17.24
C LEU A 386 -8.63 0.52 -17.40
N GLY A 387 -8.07 1.06 -16.31
CA GLY A 387 -7.02 2.07 -16.33
C GLY A 387 -5.76 1.60 -17.06
N TYR A 388 -5.29 0.38 -16.75
CA TYR A 388 -4.17 -0.26 -17.45
C TYR A 388 -4.47 -0.41 -18.93
N ALA A 389 -5.62 -0.99 -19.28
CA ALA A 389 -5.99 -1.23 -20.67
C ALA A 389 -6.16 0.08 -21.46
N ARG A 390 -6.72 1.14 -20.86
CA ARG A 390 -6.80 2.48 -21.46
C ARG A 390 -5.44 3.08 -21.75
N PHE A 391 -4.51 2.97 -20.80
CA PHE A 391 -3.16 3.51 -20.97
C PHE A 391 -2.39 2.75 -22.06
N LEU A 392 -2.42 1.41 -22.02
CA LEU A 392 -1.78 0.58 -23.04
C LEU A 392 -2.38 0.80 -24.43
N ALA A 393 -3.71 0.88 -24.54
CA ALA A 393 -4.39 1.15 -25.79
C ALA A 393 -3.96 2.48 -26.40
N ARG A 394 -3.85 3.53 -25.59
CA ARG A 394 -3.38 4.84 -26.04
C ARG A 394 -1.92 4.82 -26.46
N LEU A 395 -1.04 4.23 -25.63
CA LEU A 395 0.40 4.24 -25.85
C LEU A 395 0.84 3.38 -27.05
N TYR A 396 0.19 2.24 -27.25
CA TYR A 396 0.53 1.28 -28.32
C TYR A 396 -0.41 1.35 -29.52
N GLY A 397 -1.39 2.25 -29.52
CA GLY A 397 -2.30 2.48 -30.65
C GLY A 397 -3.24 1.30 -30.92
N TRP A 398 -3.90 0.75 -29.89
CA TRP A 398 -4.86 -0.32 -30.09
C TRP A 398 -6.07 0.18 -30.89
N PRO A 399 -6.58 -0.57 -31.89
CA PRO A 399 -7.65 -0.10 -32.76
C PRO A 399 -8.96 0.23 -32.03
N ALA A 400 -9.29 -0.52 -30.98
CA ALA A 400 -10.41 -0.25 -30.10
C ALA A 400 -10.18 -0.93 -28.73
N LEU A 401 -10.44 -0.22 -27.65
CA LEU A 401 -10.54 -0.82 -26.33
C LEU A 401 -11.94 -1.39 -26.14
N ARG A 402 -12.05 -2.70 -25.91
CA ARG A 402 -13.33 -3.39 -25.69
C ARG A 402 -13.16 -4.43 -24.59
N ARG A 403 -14.21 -4.64 -23.80
CA ARG A 403 -14.28 -5.76 -22.87
C ARG A 403 -14.56 -7.03 -23.67
N LEU A 404 -13.58 -7.93 -23.74
CA LEU A 404 -13.62 -9.21 -24.44
C LEU A 404 -14.38 -10.29 -23.65
N ARG A 405 -14.44 -10.14 -22.32
CA ARG A 405 -15.05 -11.09 -21.39
C ARG A 405 -15.86 -10.35 -20.34
N GLU A 406 -17.12 -10.70 -20.15
CA GLU A 406 -17.98 -10.05 -19.15
C GLU A 406 -17.53 -10.31 -17.72
N ARG A 407 -17.02 -11.51 -17.44
CA ARG A 407 -16.52 -11.94 -16.13
C ARG A 407 -15.00 -11.97 -16.07
N PRO A 408 -14.39 -11.75 -14.89
CA PRO A 408 -12.95 -11.91 -14.71
C PRO A 408 -12.55 -13.37 -14.98
N LEU A 409 -11.27 -13.61 -15.30
CA LEU A 409 -10.78 -14.97 -15.58
C LEU A 409 -10.95 -15.91 -14.38
N TRP A 410 -10.82 -15.39 -13.16
CA TRP A 410 -11.13 -16.04 -11.89
C TRP A 410 -11.50 -14.95 -10.86
N GLU A 411 -12.08 -15.35 -9.72
CA GLU A 411 -12.40 -14.43 -8.62
C GLU A 411 -11.28 -14.43 -7.57
N PRO A 412 -10.58 -13.31 -7.33
CA PRO A 412 -9.55 -13.25 -6.30
C PRO A 412 -10.12 -13.43 -4.89
N GLY A 413 -9.42 -14.18 -4.04
CA GLY A 413 -9.77 -14.32 -2.62
C GLY A 413 -10.74 -15.46 -2.30
N VAL A 414 -11.22 -16.24 -3.28
CA VAL A 414 -11.99 -17.46 -3.05
C VAL A 414 -11.06 -18.66 -3.15
N SER A 415 -10.20 -18.88 -2.15
CA SER A 415 -9.41 -20.12 -2.09
C SER A 415 -10.27 -21.27 -1.58
N GLY A 416 -10.86 -22.03 -2.51
CA GLY A 416 -11.26 -23.42 -2.34
C GLY A 416 -12.35 -23.74 -1.31
N GLN A 417 -13.62 -23.71 -1.73
CA GLN A 417 -14.61 -24.77 -1.44
C GLN A 417 -15.88 -24.62 -2.31
N ASP A 418 -16.28 -25.74 -2.89
CA ASP A 418 -17.54 -26.12 -3.53
C ASP A 418 -18.17 -25.32 -4.68
N SER A 419 -18.10 -25.95 -5.85
CA SER A 419 -19.17 -25.97 -6.84
C SER A 419 -20.48 -26.50 -6.23
N GLY A 420 -21.43 -25.61 -5.93
CA GLY A 420 -22.74 -26.00 -5.42
C GLY A 420 -23.78 -24.88 -5.41
N VAL A 421 -24.48 -24.71 -6.53
CA VAL A 421 -25.87 -24.21 -6.66
C VAL A 421 -26.22 -22.84 -6.03
N GLY A 422 -26.28 -21.83 -6.90
CA GLY A 422 -27.49 -20.99 -7.06
C GLY A 422 -27.93 -20.07 -5.91
N ALA A 423 -27.39 -18.86 -5.87
CA ALA A 423 -28.13 -17.69 -5.40
C ALA A 423 -27.82 -16.49 -6.31
N ARG A 424 -28.86 -15.99 -6.98
CA ARG A 424 -28.79 -14.81 -7.86
C ARG A 424 -28.67 -13.58 -6.95
N PRO A 425 -27.64 -12.72 -7.08
CA PRO A 425 -27.61 -11.48 -6.32
C PRO A 425 -28.79 -10.59 -6.78
N PRO A 426 -29.45 -9.85 -5.87
CA PRO A 426 -30.49 -8.92 -6.26
C PRO A 426 -29.89 -7.81 -7.13
N ASN A 427 -30.65 -7.41 -8.16
CA ASN A 427 -30.29 -6.33 -9.07
C ASN A 427 -29.90 -5.07 -8.28
N PRO A 428 -28.70 -4.50 -8.46
CA PRO A 428 -28.40 -3.18 -7.92
C PRO A 428 -29.31 -2.16 -8.62
N GLN A 429 -30.11 -1.44 -7.83
CA GLN A 429 -30.84 -0.27 -8.32
C GLN A 429 -29.83 0.80 -8.77
N PRO A 430 -30.14 1.59 -9.83
CA PRO A 430 -29.28 2.67 -10.25
C PRO A 430 -29.12 3.69 -9.11
N PRO A 431 -27.89 4.20 -8.87
CA PRO A 431 -27.66 5.21 -7.85
C PRO A 431 -28.45 6.48 -8.20
N THR A 432 -29.13 7.02 -7.19
CA THR A 432 -29.73 8.36 -7.26
C THR A 432 -28.63 9.42 -7.39
N PRO A 433 -28.87 10.52 -8.10
CA PRO A 433 -27.88 11.58 -8.26
C PRO A 433 -27.52 12.23 -6.92
N ASN A 434 -26.22 12.45 -6.71
CA ASN A 434 -25.59 13.00 -5.52
C ASN A 434 -26.33 14.22 -4.95
N PRO A 435 -26.57 14.29 -3.62
CA PRO A 435 -26.74 15.58 -2.97
C PRO A 435 -25.41 16.36 -2.99
N GLN A 436 -25.51 17.67 -3.23
CA GLN A 436 -24.39 18.61 -3.19
C GLN A 436 -23.67 18.56 -1.82
N PRO A 437 -22.35 18.86 -1.78
CA PRO A 437 -21.63 18.97 -0.51
C PRO A 437 -22.25 20.07 0.36
N PRO A 438 -22.45 19.84 1.68
CA PRO A 438 -22.94 20.87 2.57
C PRO A 438 -21.91 21.99 2.72
N THR A 439 -22.39 23.23 2.69
CA THR A 439 -21.61 24.42 3.05
C THR A 439 -21.34 24.45 4.56
N PRO A 440 -20.17 24.91 5.01
CA PRO A 440 -19.80 24.90 6.41
C PRO A 440 -20.44 26.10 7.12
N ASP A 441 -21.32 25.87 8.10
CA ASP A 441 -21.56 26.86 9.16
C ASP A 441 -22.09 26.25 10.47
N SER A 442 -21.38 26.59 11.55
CA SER A 442 -21.75 26.66 12.98
C SER A 442 -21.76 25.42 13.91
N TRP A 443 -20.62 25.24 14.59
CA TRP A 443 -20.33 24.90 16.00
C TRP A 443 -21.33 24.12 16.88
N PRO A 444 -21.15 22.79 16.94
CA PRO A 444 -20.79 22.08 18.19
C PRO A 444 -19.33 21.53 18.20
N LEU A 445 -18.64 21.62 17.06
CA LEU A 445 -17.30 21.07 16.81
C LEU A 445 -16.20 21.64 17.69
N VAL A 446 -16.18 22.96 17.92
CA VAL A 446 -15.08 23.62 18.64
C VAL A 446 -14.97 23.21 20.11
N ALA A 447 -16.08 22.84 20.75
CA ALA A 447 -16.04 22.30 22.10
C ALA A 447 -15.52 20.85 22.15
N ALA A 448 -15.75 20.05 21.09
CA ALA A 448 -15.24 18.68 21.01
C ALA A 448 -13.75 18.66 20.66
N THR A 449 -13.33 19.48 19.69
CA THR A 449 -11.92 19.70 19.35
C THR A 449 -11.17 20.32 20.54
N GLY A 450 -11.75 21.32 21.21
CA GLY A 450 -11.18 21.93 22.41
C GLY A 450 -11.00 20.95 23.57
N ARG A 451 -11.98 20.08 23.85
CA ARG A 451 -11.86 19.06 24.91
C ARG A 451 -10.80 17.99 24.60
N ALA A 452 -10.79 17.47 23.37
CA ALA A 452 -9.78 16.49 22.96
C ALA A 452 -8.35 17.06 23.05
N ILE A 453 -8.21 18.36 22.76
CA ILE A 453 -6.95 19.10 22.87
C ILE A 453 -6.54 19.37 24.32
N THR A 454 -7.48 19.75 25.20
CA THR A 454 -7.17 19.93 26.63
C THR A 454 -6.78 18.60 27.29
N GLU A 455 -7.38 17.49 26.87
CA GLU A 455 -7.07 16.16 27.39
C GLU A 455 -5.66 15.68 27.02
N ILE A 456 -5.07 16.12 25.90
CA ILE A 456 -3.69 15.76 25.48
C ILE A 456 -2.58 16.56 26.17
N GLY A 457 -2.89 17.38 27.19
CA GLY A 457 -1.89 18.00 28.06
C GLY A 457 -1.10 19.15 27.42
N LEU A 458 -1.53 19.61 26.25
CA LEU A 458 -0.96 20.79 25.61
C LEU A 458 -1.44 22.06 26.33
N GLY A 459 -0.49 22.84 26.85
CA GLY A 459 -0.73 24.07 27.61
C GLY A 459 -0.59 25.35 26.77
N GLU A 460 -0.79 26.50 27.41
CA GLU A 460 -0.73 27.84 26.78
C GLU A 460 0.65 28.20 26.18
N GLY A 461 1.68 27.36 26.35
CA GLY A 461 3.02 27.56 25.76
C GLY A 461 3.18 27.01 24.34
N ASP A 462 2.26 26.17 23.85
CA ASP A 462 2.39 25.40 22.61
C ASP A 462 1.37 25.78 21.52
N ASP A 463 1.03 27.08 21.43
CA ASP A 463 -0.02 27.63 20.55
C ASP A 463 0.05 27.22 19.07
N GLY A 464 1.25 26.99 18.54
CA GLY A 464 1.42 26.55 17.15
C GLY A 464 1.00 25.09 16.95
N LEU A 465 1.44 24.23 17.87
CA LEU A 465 1.19 22.79 17.87
C LEU A 465 -0.29 22.50 18.17
N MET A 466 -0.87 23.28 19.08
CA MET A 466 -2.30 23.30 19.39
C MET A 466 -3.17 23.57 18.17
N ARG A 467 -2.83 24.60 17.38
CA ARG A 467 -3.60 24.98 16.18
C ARG A 467 -3.48 23.93 15.08
N ALA A 468 -2.31 23.33 14.90
CA ALA A 468 -2.10 22.26 13.93
C ALA A 468 -2.91 21.01 14.29
N ALA A 469 -2.83 20.55 15.55
CA ALA A 469 -3.62 19.42 16.03
C ALA A 469 -5.13 19.69 15.92
N ALA A 470 -5.58 20.91 16.25
CA ALA A 470 -6.97 21.32 16.09
C ALA A 470 -7.47 21.24 14.65
N ALA A 471 -6.68 21.75 13.70
CA ALA A 471 -7.02 21.71 12.29
C ALA A 471 -7.16 20.26 11.80
N ARG A 472 -6.21 19.39 12.17
CA ARG A 472 -6.24 17.97 11.81
C ARG A 472 -7.41 17.20 12.41
N ILE A 473 -7.74 17.47 13.67
CA ILE A 473 -8.92 16.88 14.31
C ILE A 473 -10.21 17.37 13.64
N ALA A 474 -10.28 18.64 13.24
CA ALA A 474 -11.44 19.19 12.55
C ALA A 474 -11.68 18.57 11.16
N GLU A 475 -10.67 17.99 10.50
CA GLU A 475 -10.84 17.28 9.22
C GLU A 475 -11.62 15.96 9.36
N ILE A 476 -11.75 15.42 10.58
CA ILE A 476 -12.45 14.15 10.85
C ILE A 476 -13.94 14.37 11.20
N ILE A 477 -14.24 15.47 11.89
CA ILE A 477 -15.56 15.79 12.43
C ILE A 477 -16.39 16.50 11.36
#